data_AF-A0A7C3KLW5-F1
#
_entry.id   AF-A0A7C3KLW5-F1
#
_cell.length_a   1.000
_cell.length_b   1.000
_cell.length_c   1.000
_cell.angle_alpha   90.00
_cell.angle_beta   90.00
_cell.angle_gamma   90.00
#
_symmetry.space_group_name_H-M   'P 1'
#
loop_
_entity.id
_entity.type
_entity.pdbx_description
1 polymer ?
#
loop_
_entity_poly.entity_id
_entity_poly.type
_entity_poly.pdbx_seq_one_letter_code
_entity_poly.pdbx_strand_id
1 'polypeptide(L)' 'MAYSVILHITGEASILGEIEELPKPSDTIITLVNPRLRDGKDVHYLEQNVTKVIWPLARIALIEVLESQEEESLIGFVRE' A
#
# COMPACT_ATOMS: atom_id res chain seq x y z
N MET A 1 -13.22 3.68 0.54
CA MET A 1 -12.55 2.61 1.30
C MET A 1 -11.08 2.75 0.99
N ALA A 2 -10.22 2.74 2.00
CA ALA A 2 -8.79 2.81 1.77
C ALA A 2 -8.27 1.44 1.33
N TYR A 3 -7.44 1.42 0.29
CA TYR A 3 -6.74 0.23 -0.17
C TYR A 3 -5.48 0.04 0.67
N SER A 4 -5.28 -1.17 1.21
CA SER A 4 -4.01 -1.56 1.79
C SER A 4 -3.05 -1.93 0.66
N VAL A 5 -1.88 -1.30 0.60
CA VAL A 5 -0.92 -1.50 -0.49
C VAL A 5 0.49 -1.69 0.01
N ILE A 6 1.28 -2.44 -0.76
CA ILE A 6 2.73 -2.57 -0.57
C ILE A 6 3.44 -1.92 -1.75
N LEU A 7 4.23 -0.88 -1.46
CA LEU A 7 5.10 -0.22 -2.42
C LEU A 7 6.48 -0.87 -2.42
N HIS A 8 6.92 -1.37 -3.57
CA HIS A 8 8.29 -1.86 -3.75
C HIS A 8 9.15 -0.77 -4.36
N ILE A 9 10.02 -0.18 -3.55
CA ILE A 9 10.91 0.90 -3.98
C ILE A 9 12.23 0.28 -4.46
N THR A 10 12.72 0.70 -5.63
CA THR A 10 13.99 0.17 -6.17
C THR A 10 15.15 0.47 -5.23
N GLY A 11 15.84 -0.58 -4.78
CA GLY A 11 17.01 -0.48 -3.91
C GLY A 11 16.68 -0.32 -2.42
N GLU A 12 15.40 -0.36 -2.04
CA GLU A 12 14.94 -0.15 -0.67
C GLU A 12 13.98 -1.26 -0.20
N ALA A 13 13.75 -1.33 1.12
CA ALA A 13 12.77 -2.23 1.68
C ALA A 13 11.33 -1.80 1.29
N SER A 14 10.45 -2.78 1.06
CA SER A 14 9.06 -2.52 0.71
C SER A 14 8.28 -1.87 1.87
N ILE A 15 7.38 -0.97 1.52
CA ILE A 15 6.60 -0.18 2.48
C ILE A 15 5.13 -0.53 2.36
N LEU A 16 4.51 -0.91 3.48
CA LEU A 16 3.09 -1.12 3.64
C LEU A 16 2.41 0.18 4.09
N GLY A 17 1.23 0.45 3.57
CA GLY A 17 0.38 1.53 4.06
C GLY A 17 -0.97 1.55 3.34
N GLU A 18 -1.67 2.68 3.46
CA GLU A 18 -3.02 2.84 2.95
C GLU A 18 -3.10 3.96 1.90
N ILE A 19 -3.89 3.76 0.83
CA ILE A 19 -4.20 4.80 -0.16
C ILE A 19 -5.71 4.94 -0.31
N GLU A 20 -6.19 6.16 -0.56
CA GLU A 20 -7.63 6.42 -0.73
C GLU A 20 -8.12 6.05 -2.14
N GLU A 21 -7.27 6.18 -3.15
CA GLU A 21 -7.58 5.93 -4.55
C GLU A 21 -6.39 5.23 -5.23
N LEU A 22 -6.68 4.28 -6.11
CA LEU A 22 -5.65 3.64 -6.93
C LEU A 22 -5.07 4.64 -7.95
N PRO A 23 -3.75 4.62 -8.20
CA PRO A 23 -3.13 5.56 -9.13
C PRO A 23 -3.66 5.38 -10.56
N LYS A 24 -3.95 6.49 -11.23
CA LYS A 24 -4.32 6.54 -12.64
C LYS A 24 -3.08 6.59 -13.53
N PRO A 25 -3.19 6.24 -14.82
CA PRO A 25 -2.06 6.30 -15.75
C PRO A 25 -1.40 7.68 -15.89
N SER A 26 -2.13 8.76 -15.59
CA SER A 26 -1.63 10.13 -15.63
C SER A 26 -0.93 10.60 -14.36
N ASP A 27 -1.05 9.85 -13.26
CA ASP A 27 -0.51 10.26 -11.97
C ASP A 27 1.01 10.07 -11.97
N THR A 28 1.71 11.02 -11.36
CA THR A 28 3.18 10.98 -11.23
C THR A 28 3.63 10.68 -9.81
N ILE A 29 2.70 10.69 -8.87
CA ILE A 29 2.93 10.49 -7.44
C ILE A 29 1.87 9.57 -6.84
N ILE A 30 2.20 8.95 -5.72
CA ILE A 30 1.26 8.21 -4.87
C ILE A 30 1.41 8.72 -3.44
N THR A 31 0.28 8.93 -2.77
CA THR A 31 0.25 9.35 -1.36
C THR A 31 -0.13 8.17 -0.50
N LEU A 32 0.78 7.72 0.35
CA LEU A 32 0.58 6.62 1.28
C LEU A 32 0.36 7.16 2.69
N VAL A 33 -0.62 6.60 3.40
CA VAL A 33 -0.95 6.91 4.79
C VAL A 33 -0.43 5.79 5.68
N ASN A 34 0.06 6.16 6.88
CA ASN A 34 0.63 5.23 7.88
C ASN A 34 1.73 4.30 7.30
N PRO A 35 2.77 4.85 6.65
CA PRO A 35 3.82 4.06 6.03
C PRO A 35 4.64 3.32 7.09
N ARG A 36 4.81 2.02 6.88
CA ARG A 36 5.64 1.14 7.72
C ARG A 36 6.32 0.08 6.88
N LEU A 37 7.39 -0.51 7.37
CA LEU A 37 7.96 -1.71 6.75
C LEU A 37 6.96 -2.87 6.86
N ARG A 38 7.11 -3.89 5.99
CA ARG A 38 6.21 -5.06 5.99
C ARG A 38 6.18 -5.83 7.30
N ASP A 39 7.24 -5.77 8.09
CA ASP A 39 7.31 -6.37 9.43
C ASP A 39 6.66 -5.51 10.53
N GLY A 40 6.07 -4.37 10.17
CA GLY A 40 5.37 -3.45 11.05
C GLY A 40 6.26 -2.39 11.71
N LYS A 41 7.58 -2.40 11.45
CA LYS A 41 8.50 -1.38 11.99
C LYS A 41 8.43 -0.07 11.23
N ASP A 42 8.93 0.99 11.86
CA ASP A 42 9.07 2.29 11.21
C ASP A 42 10.08 2.24 10.05
N VAL A 43 9.82 3.07 9.04
CA VAL A 43 10.74 3.23 7.91
C VAL A 43 11.91 4.10 8.36
N HIS A 44 13.12 3.56 8.32
CA HIS A 44 14.31 4.13 8.95
C HIS A 44 14.71 5.55 8.48
N TYR A 45 14.29 5.97 7.29
CA TYR A 45 14.59 7.29 6.73
C TYR A 45 13.43 8.28 6.84
N LEU A 46 12.34 7.91 7.51
CA LEU A 46 11.21 8.79 7.77
C LEU A 46 11.28 9.38 9.19
N GLU A 47 10.73 10.58 9.35
CA GLU A 47 10.57 11.21 10.67
C GLU A 47 9.54 10.46 11.54
N GLN A 48 9.76 10.44 12.85
CA GLN A 48 8.98 9.62 13.80
C GLN A 48 7.46 9.89 13.78
N ASN A 49 7.05 11.12 13.44
CA ASN A 49 5.64 11.54 13.48
C ASN A 49 5.03 11.68 12.09
N VAL A 50 5.64 11.07 11.06
CA VAL A 50 5.07 11.12 9.72
C VAL A 50 3.80 10.28 9.66
N THR A 51 2.72 10.85 9.15
CA THR A 51 1.44 10.15 8.96
C THR A 51 1.13 9.92 7.49
N LYS A 52 1.75 10.70 6.59
CA LYS A 52 1.59 10.61 5.14
C LYS A 52 2.90 10.85 4.43
N VAL A 53 3.16 10.06 3.40
CA VAL A 53 4.33 10.24 2.53
C VAL A 53 3.89 10.22 1.08
N ILE A 54 4.50 11.09 0.28
CA ILE A 54 4.27 11.18 -1.16
C ILE A 54 5.52 10.64 -1.85
N TRP A 55 5.36 9.58 -2.64
CA TRP A 55 6.45 9.02 -3.45
C TRP A 55 6.23 9.28 -4.94
N PRO A 56 7.31 9.56 -5.70
CA PRO A 56 7.23 9.56 -7.16
C PRO A 56 7.01 8.13 -7.67
N LEU A 57 5.99 7.93 -8.50
CA LEU A 57 5.69 6.63 -9.11
C LEU A 57 6.87 6.09 -9.94
N ALA A 58 7.67 6.98 -10.52
CA ALA A 58 8.88 6.62 -11.27
C ALA A 58 9.96 5.87 -10.45
N ARG A 59 9.88 5.84 -9.11
CA ARG A 59 10.80 5.08 -8.24
C ARG A 59 10.22 3.78 -7.71
N ILE A 60 8.97 3.49 -8.04
CA ILE A 60 8.24 2.32 -7.55
C ILE A 60 8.31 1.24 -8.62
N ALA A 61 8.85 0.08 -8.28
CA ALA A 61 8.99 -1.05 -9.19
C ALA A 61 7.64 -1.72 -9.45
N LEU A 62 6.83 -1.90 -8.39
CA LEU A 62 5.46 -2.39 -8.45
C LEU A 62 4.67 -1.99 -7.20
N ILE A 63 3.34 -2.06 -7.29
CA ILE A 63 2.40 -1.83 -6.20
C ILE A 63 1.56 -3.10 -6.04
N GLU A 64 1.59 -3.71 -4.85
CA GLU A 64 0.63 -4.76 -4.49
C GLU A 64 -0.60 -4.10 -3.88
N VAL A 65 -1.79 -4.50 -4.32
CA VAL A 65 -3.06 -4.11 -3.70
C VAL A 65 -3.57 -5.33 -2.95
N LEU A 66 -3.73 -5.21 -1.64
CA LEU A 66 -4.18 -6.30 -0.78
C LEU A 66 -5.70 -6.26 -0.67
N GLU A 67 -6.34 -7.42 -0.81
CA GLU A 67 -7.78 -7.57 -0.60
C GLU A 67 -8.13 -7.22 0.86
N SER A 68 -9.22 -6.49 1.08
CA SER A 68 -9.76 -6.34 2.43
C SER A 68 -10.34 -7.69 2.87
N GLN A 69 -10.06 -8.12 4.09
CA GLN A 69 -10.55 -9.39 4.64
C GLN A 69 -12.10 -9.54 4.61
N GLU A 70 -12.84 -8.49 4.26
CA GLU A 70 -14.30 -8.54 4.14
C GLU A 70 -14.78 -9.30 2.87
N GLU A 71 -13.97 -9.39 1.81
CA GLU A 71 -14.38 -10.03 0.54
C GLU A 71 -14.27 -11.57 0.54
N GLU A 72 -13.51 -12.18 1.46
CA GLU A 72 -13.34 -13.65 1.53
C GLU A 72 -14.58 -14.43 2.06
N SER A 73 -15.63 -13.74 2.51
CA SER A 73 -16.79 -14.38 3.16
C SER A 73 -17.86 -14.96 2.20
N LEU A 74 -17.67 -14.88 0.88
CA LEU A 74 -18.65 -15.30 -0.13
C LEU A 74 -18.30 -16.62 -0.84
N ILE A 75 -17.78 -17.63 -0.13
CA ILE A 75 -17.79 -19.01 -0.66
C ILE A 75 -19.12 -19.66 -0.23
N GLY A 76 -20.16 -19.40 -1.02
CA GLY A 76 -21.47 -20.04 -0.89
C GLY A 76 -21.38 -21.52 -1.26
N PHE A 77 -21.30 -22.40 -0.28
CA PHE A 77 -21.49 -23.83 -0.49
C PHE A 77 -22.96 -24.09 -0.85
N VAL A 78 -23.26 -24.22 -2.15
CA VAL A 78 -24.52 -24.81 -2.61
C VAL A 78 -24.36 -26.33 -2.54
N ARG A 79 -25.21 -27.01 -1.76
CA ARG A 79 -25.39 -28.46 -1.83
C ARG A 79 -26.74 -28.73 -2.50
N GLU A 80 -26.74 -29.48 -3.61
CA GLU A 80 -27.92 -30.16 -4.15
C GLU A 80 -28.35 -31.31 -3.24
#